data_AF-A0AAW1IKC5-F1
#
_entry.id   AF-A0AAW1IKC5-F1
#
_cell.length_a   1.000
_cell.length_b   1.000
_cell.length_c   1.000
_cell.angle_alpha   90.00
_cell.angle_beta   90.00
_cell.angle_gamma   90.00
#
_symmetry.space_group_name_H-M   'P 1'
#
loop_
_entity.id
_entity.type
_entity.pdbx_description
1 polymer ?
#
loop_
_entity_poly.entity_id
_entity_poly.type
_entity_poly.pdbx_seq_one_letter_code
_entity_poly.pdbx_strand_id
1 'polypeptide(L)'
;MWGTSLRSSLAVGPRGPNVFPEYQKRLSKSKKTSFVHCQKSGSPVTKTCALIVNSSSSLTTDLMVKDRVPYNTSSPGISKDEDGIGIVKFLRGTNFFVTGATGFLAKVLIEKLLRTQPDTGKIYVLIRAKSKDAALKRLRNEIINTEVFKCFQQIHGKSYEAFMISKLILVVGNICDSNLGMDESCMSIIAKDVDVIVNSAANTNFHERYDVAVDINTVGPGRVMAFAKKCKKLKLFLQFSTTYVNGQRQGQIMERPFINGEGINVENVVNRNSPSTAALSAKAFDPKQVSQKMKELGLQRARIYGWQDTYMFTKAMGEMLLSSVRGDVPVVILRPSVIESTYREPFPGWIEGNRTMDPVVTYYGKGLPPVFPVDPNGVLDIFVSHIPVDMVVNAIIAVMAMHGTLGKSEISVYQIASSVVNPLVYGAFTKCPCLDAHGRPIKSHIRREITSHINSSRMPSPNGKHSGAVDKFVRKAMEQAKHLASVYEPYCFYGGRFDNSNTSSLLASMSKEEQQTFYLDVGNIDWTDYICNVHIPGLRTHVMKGRRQSS
;
A
#
# COMPACT_ATOMS: atom_id res chain seq x y z
N MET A 1 -23.99 -19.42 -35.99
CA MET A 1 -24.92 -18.78 -36.96
C MET A 1 -25.54 -17.63 -36.19
N TRP A 2 -25.32 -16.35 -36.45
CA TRP A 2 -25.24 -15.61 -37.71
C TRP A 2 -24.01 -14.69 -37.74
N GLY A 3 -23.50 -14.41 -38.93
CA GLY A 3 -22.43 -13.45 -39.17
C GLY A 3 -22.86 -12.34 -40.12
N THR A 4 -22.09 -11.25 -40.10
CA THR A 4 -21.88 -10.22 -41.16
C THR A 4 -20.89 -9.22 -40.54
N SER A 5 -19.59 -9.24 -40.85
CA SER A 5 -18.92 -8.73 -42.06
C SER A 5 -19.27 -7.27 -42.39
N LEU A 6 -18.32 -6.36 -42.13
CA LEU A 6 -18.08 -5.17 -42.96
C LEU A 6 -16.63 -4.67 -42.74
N ARG A 7 -15.77 -5.02 -43.70
CA ARG A 7 -14.53 -4.32 -44.03
C ARG A 7 -14.82 -3.33 -45.16
N SER A 8 -14.27 -2.13 -45.08
CA SER A 8 -13.56 -1.41 -46.17
C SER A 8 -13.18 -0.02 -45.66
N SER A 9 -11.90 0.28 -45.52
CA SER A 9 -10.98 0.84 -46.54
C SER A 9 -11.09 2.36 -46.62
N LEU A 10 -10.01 3.07 -46.29
CA LEU A 10 -9.47 4.20 -47.08
C LEU A 10 -8.12 4.63 -46.48
N ALA A 11 -7.06 4.29 -47.22
CA ALA A 11 -5.71 4.81 -47.05
C ALA A 11 -5.45 5.78 -48.21
N VAL A 12 -5.08 7.03 -47.93
CA VAL A 12 -4.37 7.93 -48.86
C VAL A 12 -3.56 8.93 -48.02
N GLY A 13 -2.23 8.92 -48.17
CA GLY A 13 -1.39 10.11 -48.02
C GLY A 13 -0.77 10.43 -49.39
N PRO A 14 0.27 11.28 -49.50
CA PRO A 14 0.66 12.45 -48.70
C PRO A 14 0.79 13.71 -49.59
N ARG A 15 1.00 14.91 -48.99
CA ARG A 15 1.68 16.06 -49.63
C ARG A 15 1.94 17.19 -48.61
N GLY A 16 3.21 17.57 -48.44
CA GLY A 16 3.63 18.85 -47.87
C GLY A 16 3.49 20.00 -48.89
N PRO A 17 3.83 21.25 -48.52
CA PRO A 17 5.24 21.66 -48.54
C PRO A 17 5.70 22.66 -47.44
N ASN A 18 7.02 22.81 -47.39
CA ASN A 18 7.85 23.74 -46.61
C ASN A 18 7.58 25.24 -46.86
N VAL A 19 7.68 26.08 -45.82
CA VAL A 19 8.27 27.43 -45.88
C VAL A 19 8.86 27.82 -44.49
N PHE A 20 10.15 28.15 -44.45
CA PHE A 20 10.90 28.93 -43.43
C PHE A 20 11.07 30.37 -43.97
N PRO A 21 11.29 31.45 -43.18
CA PRO A 21 12.62 31.69 -42.59
C PRO A 21 12.73 32.58 -41.30
N GLU A 22 13.93 32.45 -40.70
CA GLU A 22 14.77 33.47 -40.02
C GLU A 22 14.28 34.27 -38.81
N TYR A 23 15.05 34.19 -37.70
CA TYR A 23 15.61 35.36 -37.02
C TYR A 23 16.90 34.99 -36.26
N GLN A 24 18.00 35.70 -36.54
CA GLN A 24 19.31 35.59 -35.88
C GLN A 24 19.87 37.00 -35.58
N LYS A 25 20.82 37.06 -34.61
CA LYS A 25 21.64 38.22 -34.11
C LYS A 25 21.04 38.96 -32.89
N ARG A 26 21.77 39.40 -31.85
CA ARG A 26 23.21 39.52 -31.47
C ARG A 26 23.23 40.05 -30.00
N LEU A 27 24.10 39.66 -29.05
CA LEU A 27 25.40 40.26 -28.65
C LEU A 27 25.84 39.59 -27.31
N SER A 28 26.89 38.78 -27.29
CA SER A 28 28.23 39.03 -26.72
C SER A 28 28.35 39.84 -25.42
N LYS A 29 28.98 39.25 -24.38
CA LYS A 29 30.20 39.79 -23.74
C LYS A 29 30.97 38.69 -23.01
N SER A 30 32.27 38.63 -23.32
CA SER A 30 33.26 37.67 -22.83
C SER A 30 33.87 38.13 -21.51
N LYS A 31 34.41 37.19 -20.72
CA LYS A 31 35.74 37.35 -20.10
C LYS A 31 36.41 35.97 -19.93
N LYS A 32 37.61 35.87 -20.53
CA LYS A 32 38.65 34.82 -20.43
C LYS A 32 39.12 34.72 -18.96
N THR A 33 39.63 33.60 -18.46
CA THR A 33 40.97 32.95 -18.64
C THR A 33 40.97 31.70 -17.71
N SER A 34 41.66 30.57 -17.88
CA SER A 34 42.91 30.18 -18.57
C SER A 34 42.89 28.67 -18.85
N PHE A 35 43.54 28.27 -19.94
CA PHE A 35 43.71 26.88 -20.40
C PHE A 35 44.86 26.17 -19.70
N VAL A 36 44.75 24.85 -19.52
CA VAL A 36 45.83 23.89 -19.84
C VAL A 36 45.22 22.77 -20.69
N HIS A 37 45.77 22.60 -21.89
CA HIS A 37 45.37 21.65 -22.91
C HIS A 37 46.41 20.51 -22.94
N CYS A 38 45.95 19.25 -22.89
CA CYS A 38 46.70 18.14 -23.47
C CYS A 38 45.69 17.26 -24.22
N GLN A 39 45.88 17.16 -25.53
CA GLN A 39 45.04 16.46 -26.48
C GLN A 39 45.16 14.94 -26.31
N LYS A 40 44.04 14.21 -26.43
CA LYS A 40 43.97 12.93 -27.15
C LYS A 40 42.52 12.65 -27.61
N SER A 41 42.34 12.74 -28.94
CA SER A 41 41.44 11.96 -29.82
C SER A 41 40.11 11.36 -29.29
N GLY A 42 38.99 11.89 -29.78
CA GLY A 42 38.09 11.17 -30.72
C GLY A 42 37.05 10.13 -30.23
N SER A 43 35.77 10.56 -30.24
CA SER A 43 34.52 9.78 -30.46
C SER A 43 33.78 9.19 -29.22
N PRO A 44 32.44 8.94 -29.29
CA PRO A 44 31.43 9.69 -28.54
C PRO A 44 30.93 8.98 -27.27
N VAL A 45 30.65 9.78 -26.25
CA VAL A 45 30.14 9.36 -24.94
C VAL A 45 28.70 8.86 -25.03
N THR A 46 28.53 7.54 -25.00
CA THR A 46 27.31 6.86 -24.54
C THR A 46 27.12 7.17 -23.05
N LYS A 47 25.99 7.79 -22.69
CA LYS A 47 25.59 7.95 -21.28
C LYS A 47 25.13 6.60 -20.71
N THR A 48 26.08 5.81 -20.24
CA THR A 48 25.83 4.56 -19.53
C THR A 48 25.50 4.85 -18.06
N CYS A 49 24.38 4.31 -17.58
CA CYS A 49 24.02 4.32 -16.17
C CYS A 49 24.97 3.36 -15.41
N ALA A 50 25.89 3.89 -14.61
CA ALA A 50 26.63 3.08 -13.65
C ALA A 50 25.70 2.65 -12.51
N LEU A 51 25.42 1.35 -12.43
CA LEU A 51 25.04 0.69 -11.19
C LEU A 51 26.24 0.80 -10.24
N ILE A 52 26.01 1.19 -8.98
CA ILE A 52 27.06 1.08 -7.96
C ILE A 52 27.18 -0.40 -7.62
N VAL A 53 28.07 -1.10 -8.32
CA VAL A 53 28.69 -2.34 -7.87
C VAL A 53 30.07 -1.94 -7.38
N ASN A 54 30.27 -1.93 -6.06
CA ASN A 54 31.60 -1.70 -5.51
C ASN A 54 32.47 -2.93 -5.78
N SER A 55 33.44 -2.79 -6.67
CA SER A 55 34.53 -3.74 -6.88
C SER A 55 35.83 -3.18 -6.31
N SER A 56 36.19 -3.59 -5.09
CA SER A 56 37.60 -3.77 -4.65
C SER A 56 37.67 -3.97 -3.13
N SER A 57 37.95 -5.20 -2.70
CA SER A 57 38.89 -5.46 -1.60
C SER A 57 39.35 -6.90 -1.71
N SER A 58 40.43 -7.11 -2.46
CA SER A 58 41.32 -8.26 -2.27
C SER A 58 42.03 -8.07 -0.93
N LEU A 59 41.68 -8.88 0.06
CA LEU A 59 42.51 -9.12 1.23
C LEU A 59 42.32 -10.58 1.64
N THR A 60 43.32 -11.36 1.25
CA THR A 60 43.66 -12.67 1.80
C THR A 60 43.79 -12.57 3.31
N THR A 61 43.05 -13.39 4.05
CA THR A 61 43.50 -13.97 5.32
C THR A 61 42.76 -15.28 5.57
N ASP A 62 43.57 -16.34 5.69
CA ASP A 62 43.22 -17.69 6.15
C ASP A 62 42.41 -17.67 7.45
N LEU A 63 41.33 -18.47 7.50
CA LEU A 63 40.83 -19.04 8.75
C LEU A 63 40.23 -20.42 8.44
N MET A 64 40.71 -21.39 9.22
CA MET A 64 40.66 -22.82 8.99
C MET A 64 39.26 -23.42 8.84
N VAL A 65 39.11 -24.21 7.79
CA VAL A 65 38.07 -25.23 7.61
C VAL A 65 38.31 -26.36 8.62
N LYS A 66 37.28 -26.76 9.37
CA LYS A 66 37.21 -28.10 9.97
C LYS A 66 36.12 -28.89 9.25
N ASP A 67 36.59 -29.83 8.44
CA ASP A 67 35.79 -30.89 7.81
C ASP A 67 35.15 -31.82 8.83
N ARG A 68 34.00 -32.41 8.42
CA ARG A 68 33.50 -33.81 8.60
C ARG A 68 31.98 -33.83 8.46
N VAL A 69 31.27 -34.69 7.71
CA VAL A 69 31.45 -35.78 6.72
C VAL A 69 30.07 -35.91 6.00
N PRO A 70 29.98 -36.33 4.72
CA PRO A 70 28.69 -36.49 4.01
C PRO A 70 28.06 -37.87 4.27
N TYR A 71 26.72 -37.94 4.27
CA TYR A 71 26.00 -39.22 4.11
C TYR A 71 24.88 -39.06 3.09
N ASN A 72 24.80 -40.02 2.19
CA ASN A 72 23.92 -40.04 1.03
C ASN A 72 23.03 -41.30 1.08
N THR A 73 21.94 -41.28 0.30
CA THR A 73 21.09 -42.41 -0.19
C THR A 73 19.73 -42.72 0.49
N SER A 74 18.68 -42.13 -0.10
CA SER A 74 17.43 -42.73 -0.67
C SER A 74 16.51 -43.68 0.11
N SER A 75 15.24 -43.27 0.31
CA SER A 75 14.01 -43.85 -0.30
C SER A 75 12.71 -43.18 0.23
N PRO A 76 11.58 -43.22 -0.50
CA PRO A 76 10.45 -42.30 -0.32
C PRO A 76 9.47 -42.79 0.75
N GLY A 77 9.55 -42.18 1.93
CA GLY A 77 8.55 -42.32 2.97
C GLY A 77 7.99 -40.94 3.30
N ILE A 78 6.67 -40.80 3.25
CA ILE A 78 5.93 -39.61 3.69
C ILE A 78 6.20 -39.41 5.18
N SER A 79 7.21 -38.61 5.54
CA SER A 79 7.39 -38.10 6.89
C SER A 79 6.52 -36.85 7.04
N LYS A 80 5.65 -36.83 8.06
CA LYS A 80 4.96 -35.62 8.49
C LYS A 80 6.01 -34.56 8.82
N ASP A 81 5.98 -33.44 8.10
CA ASP A 81 6.92 -32.32 8.26
C ASP A 81 6.96 -31.81 9.71
N GLU A 82 8.07 -32.02 10.40
CA GLU A 82 8.45 -31.19 11.55
C GLU A 82 8.99 -29.82 11.09
N ASP A 83 9.30 -29.65 9.80
CA ASP A 83 10.01 -28.48 9.24
C ASP A 83 9.11 -27.30 8.81
N GLY A 84 7.78 -27.42 8.91
CA GLY A 84 6.84 -26.35 8.54
C GLY A 84 6.88 -25.93 7.06
N ILE A 85 6.53 -24.68 6.75
CA ILE A 85 6.54 -24.16 5.36
C ILE A 85 7.90 -23.60 4.92
N GLY A 86 8.90 -23.61 5.81
CA GLY A 86 10.27 -23.25 5.51
C GLY A 86 10.50 -21.74 5.30
N ILE A 87 9.86 -20.88 6.10
CA ILE A 87 9.90 -19.41 5.92
C ILE A 87 11.34 -18.88 5.86
N VAL A 88 12.16 -19.19 6.86
CA VAL A 88 13.53 -18.66 6.97
C VAL A 88 14.43 -19.17 5.84
N LYS A 89 14.18 -20.41 5.38
CA LYS A 89 14.89 -21.04 4.25
C LYS A 89 14.52 -20.35 2.94
N PHE A 90 13.25 -20.05 2.72
CA PHE A 90 12.79 -19.33 1.54
C PHE A 90 13.36 -17.91 1.46
N LEU A 91 13.42 -17.18 2.57
CA LEU A 91 13.93 -15.80 2.58
C LEU A 91 15.43 -15.70 2.28
N ARG A 92 16.21 -16.74 2.63
CA ARG A 92 17.66 -16.75 2.45
C ARG A 92 18.03 -16.62 0.97
N GLY A 93 18.82 -15.62 0.62
CA GLY A 93 19.27 -15.34 -0.75
C GLY A 93 18.18 -14.86 -1.71
N THR A 94 16.93 -14.69 -1.27
CA THR A 94 15.83 -14.26 -2.15
C THR A 94 15.94 -12.77 -2.44
N ASN A 95 15.86 -12.41 -3.72
CA ASN A 95 15.88 -11.03 -4.19
C ASN A 95 14.45 -10.50 -4.40
N PHE A 96 14.18 -9.31 -3.88
CA PHE A 96 12.85 -8.70 -3.89
C PHE A 96 12.81 -7.45 -4.76
N PHE A 97 11.71 -7.22 -5.46
CA PHE A 97 11.38 -5.91 -6.05
C PHE A 97 10.12 -5.36 -5.40
N VAL A 98 10.25 -4.25 -4.67
CA VAL A 98 9.18 -3.68 -3.85
C VAL A 98 8.77 -2.33 -4.42
N THR A 99 7.50 -2.21 -4.82
CA THR A 99 6.88 -0.92 -5.13
C THR A 99 6.20 -0.34 -3.89
N GLY A 100 6.13 0.98 -3.80
CA GLY A 100 5.51 1.63 -2.64
C GLY A 100 6.32 1.45 -1.35
N ALA A 101 7.63 1.20 -1.47
CA ALA A 101 8.53 0.89 -0.34
C ALA A 101 8.57 1.96 0.76
N THR A 102 8.24 3.21 0.45
CA THR A 102 8.17 4.30 1.44
C THR A 102 6.87 4.29 2.24
N GLY A 103 5.89 3.45 1.87
CA GLY A 103 4.62 3.32 2.56
C GLY A 103 4.73 2.51 3.85
N PHE A 104 3.82 2.75 4.78
CA PHE A 104 3.81 2.14 6.12
C PHE A 104 3.96 0.61 6.13
N LEU A 105 3.07 -0.11 5.44
CA LEU A 105 3.12 -1.58 5.41
C LEU A 105 4.43 -2.11 4.82
N ALA A 106 4.89 -1.52 3.71
CA ALA A 106 6.10 -1.95 3.03
C ALA A 106 7.36 -1.76 3.90
N LYS A 107 7.38 -0.75 4.77
CA LYS A 107 8.52 -0.52 5.69
C LYS A 107 8.58 -1.55 6.80
N VAL A 108 7.44 -1.89 7.40
CA VAL A 108 7.37 -2.98 8.39
C VAL A 108 7.76 -4.30 7.73
N LEU A 109 7.35 -4.53 6.48
CA LEU A 109 7.78 -5.70 5.71
C LEU A 109 9.29 -5.74 5.51
N ILE A 110 9.90 -4.65 5.02
CA ILE A 110 11.35 -4.57 4.80
C ILE A 110 12.11 -4.77 6.12
N GLU A 111 11.65 -4.15 7.21
CA GLU A 111 12.23 -4.34 8.54
C GLU A 111 12.18 -5.80 8.98
N LYS A 112 10.99 -6.43 8.93
CA LYS A 112 10.82 -7.84 9.34
C LYS A 112 11.65 -8.78 8.47
N LEU A 113 11.71 -8.56 7.15
CA LEU A 113 12.53 -9.37 6.24
C LEU A 113 14.01 -9.35 6.66
N LEU A 114 14.58 -8.15 6.85
CA LEU A 114 15.99 -7.98 7.20
C LEU A 114 16.31 -8.47 8.61
N ARG A 115 15.42 -8.25 9.57
CA ARG A 115 15.58 -8.72 10.96
C ARG A 115 15.44 -10.23 11.08
N THR A 116 14.55 -10.84 10.30
CA THR A 116 14.29 -12.30 10.33
C THR A 116 15.40 -13.07 9.63
N GLN A 117 15.86 -12.60 8.48
CA GLN A 117 16.86 -13.29 7.67
C GLN A 117 17.86 -12.26 7.09
N PRO A 118 18.96 -11.96 7.82
CA PRO A 118 19.99 -11.03 7.34
C PRO A 118 20.64 -11.45 6.02
N ASP A 119 20.67 -12.75 5.72
CA ASP A 119 21.19 -13.30 4.46
C ASP A 119 20.17 -13.25 3.30
N THR A 120 19.08 -12.51 3.46
CA THR A 120 18.21 -12.12 2.34
C THR A 120 19.04 -11.46 1.24
N GLY A 121 18.65 -11.67 -0.02
CA GLY A 121 19.29 -11.05 -1.17
C GLY A 121 19.09 -9.53 -1.21
N LYS A 122 19.16 -8.96 -2.41
CA LYS A 122 18.90 -7.53 -2.63
C LYS A 122 17.41 -7.24 -2.58
N ILE A 123 17.06 -6.10 -2.01
CA ILE A 123 15.71 -5.54 -2.06
C ILE A 123 15.75 -4.29 -2.94
N TYR A 124 15.30 -4.43 -4.17
CA TYR A 124 15.12 -3.34 -5.12
C TYR A 124 13.89 -2.52 -4.73
N VAL A 125 14.10 -1.26 -4.35
CA VAL A 125 13.04 -0.37 -3.87
C VAL A 125 12.72 0.69 -4.92
N LEU A 126 11.52 0.63 -5.49
CA LEU A 126 11.05 1.61 -6.48
C LEU A 126 10.57 2.88 -5.77
N ILE A 127 11.29 3.99 -5.96
CA ILE A 127 10.99 5.28 -5.35
C ILE A 127 10.75 6.34 -6.43
N ARG A 128 9.56 6.94 -6.39
CA ARG A 128 9.18 8.06 -7.26
C ARG A 128 9.91 9.34 -6.87
N ALA A 129 10.77 9.86 -7.73
CA ALA A 129 11.42 11.15 -7.50
C ALA A 129 11.78 11.84 -8.82
N LYS A 130 12.05 13.15 -8.76
CA LYS A 130 12.48 13.95 -9.93
C LYS A 130 13.93 13.71 -10.32
N SER A 131 14.76 13.22 -9.40
CA SER A 131 16.18 12.96 -9.62
C SER A 131 16.66 11.83 -8.71
N LYS A 132 17.83 11.28 -9.02
CA LYS A 132 18.50 10.26 -8.20
C LYS A 132 18.80 10.76 -6.79
N ASP A 133 19.28 11.99 -6.64
CA ASP A 133 19.58 12.58 -5.32
C ASP A 133 18.32 12.74 -4.48
N ALA A 134 17.21 13.17 -5.09
CA ALA A 134 15.93 13.26 -4.40
C ALA A 134 15.45 11.87 -3.95
N ALA A 135 15.58 10.85 -4.80
CA ALA A 135 15.22 9.49 -4.46
C ALA A 135 16.10 8.92 -3.33
N LEU A 136 17.41 9.20 -3.33
CA LEU A 136 18.34 8.79 -2.27
C LEU A 136 18.01 9.45 -0.94
N LYS A 137 17.66 10.75 -0.96
CA LYS A 137 17.19 11.46 0.24
C LYS A 137 15.91 10.85 0.79
N ARG A 138 14.97 10.47 -0.08
CA ARG A 138 13.75 9.77 0.31
C ARG A 138 14.04 8.39 0.89
N LEU A 139 14.91 7.59 0.28
CA LEU A 139 15.33 6.29 0.81
C LEU A 139 15.89 6.42 2.24
N ARG A 140 16.78 7.39 2.46
CA ARG A 140 17.35 7.63 3.79
C ARG A 140 16.29 8.08 4.80
N ASN A 141 15.53 9.12 4.46
CA ASN A 141 14.63 9.76 5.43
C ASN A 141 13.34 8.98 5.67
N GLU A 142 12.80 8.35 4.64
CA GLU A 142 11.49 7.70 4.69
C GLU A 142 11.59 6.20 4.99
N ILE A 143 12.78 5.58 4.89
CA ILE A 143 13.00 4.16 5.20
C ILE A 143 14.12 4.01 6.24
N ILE A 144 15.38 4.22 5.86
CA ILE A 144 16.56 3.86 6.69
C ILE A 144 16.55 4.54 8.07
N ASN A 145 16.16 5.81 8.14
CA ASN A 145 16.23 6.59 9.37
C ASN A 145 14.91 6.61 10.14
N THR A 146 13.94 5.77 9.76
CA THR A 146 12.63 5.75 10.42
C THR A 146 12.64 4.91 11.69
N GLU A 147 11.80 5.30 12.65
CA GLU A 147 11.77 4.70 14.00
C GLU A 147 11.47 3.21 14.00
N VAL A 148 10.77 2.67 12.98
CA VAL A 148 10.50 1.23 12.87
C VAL A 148 11.79 0.40 12.84
N PHE A 149 12.88 0.94 12.27
CA PHE A 149 14.18 0.27 12.22
C PHE A 149 15.01 0.45 13.49
N LYS A 150 14.51 1.10 14.54
CA LYS A 150 15.27 1.39 15.77
C LYS A 150 15.83 0.11 16.42
N CYS A 151 15.02 -0.94 16.55
CA CYS A 151 15.47 -2.22 17.09
C CYS A 151 16.58 -2.82 16.21
N PHE A 152 16.40 -2.78 14.90
CA PHE A 152 17.39 -3.27 13.94
C PHE A 152 18.71 -2.47 13.99
N GLN A 153 18.62 -1.14 14.13
CA GLN A 153 19.76 -0.26 14.33
C GLN A 153 20.52 -0.57 15.62
N GLN A 154 19.82 -0.90 16.72
CA GLN A 154 20.45 -1.31 17.98
C GLN A 154 21.23 -2.62 17.84
N ILE A 155 20.69 -3.58 17.08
CA ILE A 155 21.35 -4.88 16.83
C ILE A 155 22.65 -4.69 16.02
N HIS A 156 22.62 -3.88 14.96
CA HIS A 156 23.76 -3.72 14.05
C HIS A 156 24.75 -2.61 14.44
N GLY A 157 24.37 -1.71 15.35
CA GLY A 157 25.21 -0.62 15.83
C GLY A 157 25.83 0.19 14.68
N LYS A 158 27.16 0.33 14.69
CA LYS A 158 27.90 1.10 13.67
C LYS A 158 27.81 0.53 12.26
N SER A 159 27.53 -0.77 12.12
CA SER A 159 27.43 -1.45 10.82
C SER A 159 26.04 -1.29 10.18
N TYR A 160 25.07 -0.68 10.87
CA TYR A 160 23.69 -0.55 10.41
C TYR A 160 23.58 0.12 9.04
N GLU A 161 24.18 1.30 8.86
CA GLU A 161 24.04 2.03 7.58
C GLU A 161 24.69 1.26 6.41
N ALA A 162 25.88 0.70 6.63
CA ALA A 162 26.56 -0.11 5.62
C ALA A 162 25.74 -1.34 5.24
N PHE A 163 25.15 -2.02 6.23
CA PHE A 163 24.25 -3.14 6.02
C PHE A 163 23.02 -2.73 5.18
N MET A 164 22.31 -1.67 5.59
CA MET A 164 21.11 -1.18 4.89
C MET A 164 21.41 -0.79 3.44
N ILE A 165 22.53 -0.10 3.18
CA ILE A 165 22.94 0.30 1.82
C ILE A 165 23.32 -0.92 0.98
N SER A 166 23.90 -1.97 1.58
CA SER A 166 24.22 -3.21 0.86
C SER A 166 22.98 -4.01 0.45
N LYS A 167 21.88 -3.90 1.22
CA LYS A 167 20.64 -4.66 1.00
C LYS A 167 19.61 -3.89 0.18
N LEU A 168 19.45 -2.59 0.39
CA LEU A 168 18.44 -1.77 -0.27
C LEU A 168 18.99 -1.11 -1.55
N ILE A 169 18.56 -1.61 -2.71
CA ILE A 169 18.98 -1.10 -4.01
C ILE A 169 17.94 -0.10 -4.53
N LEU A 170 18.32 1.17 -4.62
CA LEU A 170 17.45 2.24 -5.08
C LEU A 170 17.12 2.13 -6.56
N VAL A 171 15.83 2.11 -6.90
CA VAL A 171 15.33 2.21 -8.27
C VAL A 171 14.48 3.47 -8.40
N VAL A 172 14.93 4.44 -9.19
CA VAL A 172 14.14 5.65 -9.45
C VAL A 172 13.11 5.34 -10.52
N GLY A 173 11.83 5.52 -10.21
CA GLY A 173 10.77 5.24 -11.17
C GLY A 173 9.37 5.43 -10.59
N ASN A 174 8.37 5.19 -11.42
CA ASN A 174 6.96 5.41 -11.10
C ASN A 174 6.11 4.35 -11.81
N ILE A 175 5.20 3.73 -11.06
CA ILE A 175 4.32 2.68 -11.61
C ILE A 175 3.32 3.20 -12.64
N CYS A 176 3.13 4.51 -12.73
CA CYS A 176 2.31 5.15 -13.78
C CYS A 176 3.03 5.22 -15.12
N ASP A 177 4.36 5.14 -15.14
CA ASP A 177 5.16 5.37 -16.33
C ASP A 177 5.42 4.05 -17.08
N SER A 178 5.64 4.15 -18.39
CA SER A 178 6.07 3.02 -19.22
C SER A 178 7.36 2.40 -18.67
N ASN A 179 7.44 1.06 -18.65
CA ASN A 179 8.54 0.32 -18.02
C ASN A 179 8.85 0.76 -16.57
N LEU A 180 7.84 1.24 -15.84
CA LEU A 180 7.95 1.74 -14.46
C LEU A 180 8.88 2.96 -14.32
N GLY A 181 9.16 3.67 -15.42
CA GLY A 181 10.11 4.79 -15.45
C GLY A 181 11.58 4.37 -15.37
N MET A 182 11.87 3.07 -15.49
CA MET A 182 13.24 2.55 -15.54
C MET A 182 13.81 2.63 -16.95
N ASP A 183 15.12 2.87 -17.05
CA ASP A 183 15.84 2.66 -18.30
C ASP A 183 15.94 1.16 -18.64
N GLU A 184 16.09 0.84 -19.93
CA GLU A 184 16.06 -0.55 -20.39
C GLU A 184 17.21 -1.40 -19.82
N SER A 185 18.38 -0.78 -19.58
CA SER A 185 19.54 -1.49 -19.04
C SER A 185 19.32 -1.88 -17.58
N CYS A 186 18.83 -0.95 -16.76
CA CYS A 186 18.46 -1.18 -15.37
C CYS A 186 17.34 -2.23 -15.27
N MET A 187 16.29 -2.08 -16.06
CA MET A 187 15.18 -3.04 -16.12
C MET A 187 15.68 -4.46 -16.44
N SER A 188 16.57 -4.59 -17.42
CA SER A 188 17.11 -5.90 -17.84
C SER A 188 17.96 -6.56 -16.75
N ILE A 189 18.69 -5.78 -15.95
CA ILE A 189 19.50 -6.30 -14.85
C ILE A 189 18.61 -6.76 -13.70
N ILE A 190 17.65 -5.93 -13.30
CA ILE A 190 16.71 -6.26 -12.22
C ILE A 190 15.87 -7.49 -12.61
N ALA A 191 15.40 -7.57 -13.86
CA ALA A 191 14.60 -8.70 -14.32
C ALA A 191 15.34 -10.05 -14.27
N LYS A 192 16.68 -10.06 -14.32
CA LYS A 192 17.49 -11.28 -14.22
C LYS A 192 17.73 -11.73 -12.77
N ASP A 193 17.62 -10.80 -11.82
CA ASP A 193 18.00 -11.02 -10.42
C ASP A 193 16.78 -11.29 -9.49
N VAL A 194 15.61 -10.73 -9.80
CA VAL A 194 14.44 -10.75 -8.90
C VAL A 194 13.73 -12.12 -8.85
N ASP A 195 13.51 -12.60 -7.62
CA ASP A 195 12.74 -13.81 -7.31
C ASP A 195 11.29 -13.49 -6.91
N VAL A 196 11.05 -12.39 -6.20
CA VAL A 196 9.71 -12.02 -5.70
C VAL A 196 9.42 -10.54 -5.98
N ILE A 197 8.25 -10.26 -6.56
CA ILE A 197 7.75 -8.89 -6.73
C ILE A 197 6.67 -8.64 -5.70
N VAL A 198 6.81 -7.57 -4.92
CA VAL A 198 5.83 -7.10 -3.93
C VAL A 198 5.28 -5.75 -4.40
N ASN A 199 4.04 -5.76 -4.90
CA ASN A 199 3.38 -4.55 -5.38
C ASN A 199 2.50 -3.93 -4.29
N SER A 200 3.07 -2.97 -3.54
CA SER A 200 2.37 -2.19 -2.50
C SER A 200 2.04 -0.76 -2.92
N ALA A 201 2.49 -0.31 -4.09
CA ALA A 201 2.16 1.03 -4.58
C ALA A 201 0.66 1.15 -4.87
N ALA A 202 0.03 2.15 -4.25
CA ALA A 202 -1.37 2.49 -4.45
C ALA A 202 -1.60 3.96 -4.08
N ASN A 203 -2.69 4.53 -4.59
CA ASN A 203 -3.28 5.73 -4.03
C ASN A 203 -4.45 5.32 -3.15
N THR A 204 -4.34 5.61 -1.85
CA THR A 204 -5.33 5.24 -0.82
C THR A 204 -6.26 6.40 -0.44
N ASN A 205 -6.25 7.50 -1.21
CA ASN A 205 -7.12 8.64 -0.96
C ASN A 205 -8.52 8.36 -1.56
N PHE A 206 -9.54 8.30 -0.69
CA PHE A 206 -10.93 8.03 -1.07
C PHE A 206 -11.53 9.09 -2.02
N HIS A 207 -10.96 10.30 -2.05
CA HIS A 207 -11.43 11.42 -2.88
C HIS A 207 -10.41 11.84 -3.94
N GLU A 208 -9.59 10.90 -4.42
CA GLU A 208 -8.69 11.15 -5.55
C GLU A 208 -9.47 11.32 -6.87
N ARG A 209 -8.88 12.09 -7.78
CA ARG A 209 -9.32 12.22 -9.16
C ARG A 209 -9.38 10.84 -9.83
N TYR A 210 -10.51 10.51 -10.48
CA TYR A 210 -10.75 9.14 -10.97
C TYR A 210 -9.72 8.63 -11.97
N ASP A 211 -9.27 9.44 -12.92
CA ASP A 211 -8.21 9.09 -13.87
C ASP A 211 -6.88 8.77 -13.18
N VAL A 212 -6.51 9.55 -12.16
CA VAL A 212 -5.29 9.31 -11.36
C VAL A 212 -5.42 8.01 -10.57
N ALA A 213 -6.59 7.77 -9.95
CA ALA A 213 -6.87 6.55 -9.21
C ALA A 213 -6.83 5.31 -10.12
N VAL A 214 -7.43 5.36 -11.31
CA VAL A 214 -7.38 4.27 -12.30
C VAL A 214 -5.94 4.03 -12.77
N ASP A 215 -5.20 5.08 -13.10
CA ASP A 215 -3.84 4.93 -13.61
C ASP A 215 -2.91 4.25 -12.61
N ILE A 216 -3.02 4.60 -11.32
CA ILE A 216 -2.17 4.03 -10.27
C ILE A 216 -2.68 2.69 -9.72
N ASN A 217 -3.97 2.57 -9.40
CA ASN A 217 -4.51 1.39 -8.71
C ASN A 217 -4.95 0.28 -9.66
N THR A 218 -5.29 0.61 -10.91
CA THR A 218 -5.73 -0.36 -11.93
C THR A 218 -4.63 -0.62 -12.94
N VAL A 219 -4.18 0.40 -13.67
CA VAL A 219 -3.21 0.23 -14.76
C VAL A 219 -1.80 -0.03 -14.21
N GLY A 220 -1.46 0.61 -13.09
CA GLY A 220 -0.19 0.42 -12.37
C GLY A 220 0.16 -1.05 -12.12
N PRO A 221 -0.67 -1.85 -11.43
CA PRO A 221 -0.46 -3.29 -11.30
C PRO A 221 -0.25 -4.02 -12.62
N GLY A 222 -0.97 -3.66 -13.67
CA GLY A 222 -0.78 -4.20 -15.02
C GLY A 222 0.61 -3.91 -15.60
N ARG A 223 1.16 -2.70 -15.38
CA ARG A 223 2.53 -2.34 -15.80
C ARG A 223 3.58 -3.09 -14.99
N VAL A 224 3.37 -3.27 -13.68
CA VAL A 224 4.28 -4.08 -12.84
C VAL A 224 4.21 -5.55 -13.26
N MET A 225 3.04 -6.08 -13.60
CA MET A 225 2.89 -7.43 -14.16
C MET A 225 3.59 -7.58 -15.52
N ALA A 226 3.54 -6.56 -16.37
CA ALA A 226 4.28 -6.56 -17.64
C ALA A 226 5.80 -6.63 -17.40
N PHE A 227 6.32 -6.01 -16.34
CA PHE A 227 7.70 -6.18 -15.90
C PHE A 227 7.94 -7.58 -15.32
N ALA A 228 7.03 -8.08 -14.48
CA ALA A 228 7.10 -9.41 -13.88
C ALA A 228 7.26 -10.54 -14.92
N LYS A 229 6.55 -10.45 -16.05
CA LYS A 229 6.69 -11.40 -17.17
C LYS A 229 8.07 -11.41 -17.83
N LYS A 230 8.86 -10.35 -17.66
CA LYS A 230 10.26 -10.29 -18.13
C LYS A 230 11.20 -10.99 -17.14
N CYS A 231 10.79 -11.19 -15.90
CA CYS A 231 11.59 -11.82 -14.85
C CYS A 231 11.54 -13.35 -14.96
N LYS A 232 12.62 -13.96 -15.48
CA LYS A 232 12.66 -15.41 -15.76
C LYS A 232 12.78 -16.30 -14.53
N LYS A 233 13.27 -15.75 -13.42
CA LYS A 233 13.42 -16.46 -12.13
C LYS A 233 12.29 -16.16 -11.15
N LEU A 234 11.27 -15.42 -11.58
CA LEU A 234 10.21 -14.96 -10.69
C LEU A 234 9.45 -16.17 -10.13
N LYS A 235 9.51 -16.32 -8.81
CA LYS A 235 8.79 -17.33 -8.04
C LYS A 235 7.38 -16.87 -7.71
N LEU A 236 7.21 -15.57 -7.43
CA LEU A 236 5.93 -15.04 -6.97
C LEU A 236 5.73 -13.55 -7.28
N PHE A 237 4.51 -13.19 -7.68
CA PHE A 237 4.01 -11.82 -7.70
C PHE A 237 2.97 -11.62 -6.59
N LEU A 238 3.28 -10.78 -5.60
CA LEU A 238 2.38 -10.45 -4.51
C LEU A 238 1.75 -9.06 -4.73
N GLN A 239 0.41 -9.03 -4.81
CA GLN A 239 -0.38 -7.82 -4.96
C GLN A 239 -1.07 -7.47 -3.65
N PHE A 240 -0.85 -6.25 -3.15
CA PHE A 240 -1.70 -5.73 -2.07
C PHE A 240 -3.02 -5.20 -2.58
N SER A 241 -4.10 -5.58 -1.91
CA SER A 241 -5.44 -5.05 -2.12
C SER A 241 -6.06 -4.69 -0.78
N THR A 242 -7.37 -4.86 -0.61
CA THR A 242 -8.07 -4.64 0.66
C THR A 242 -9.31 -5.52 0.71
N THR A 243 -9.76 -5.95 1.89
CA THR A 243 -11.00 -6.73 2.00
C THR A 243 -12.22 -5.96 1.48
N TYR A 244 -12.19 -4.63 1.53
CA TYR A 244 -13.28 -3.76 1.08
C TYR A 244 -13.47 -3.67 -0.44
N VAL A 245 -12.59 -4.30 -1.24
CA VAL A 245 -12.86 -4.52 -2.69
C VAL A 245 -14.11 -5.34 -2.94
N ASN A 246 -14.65 -6.00 -1.92
CA ASN A 246 -15.92 -6.71 -1.99
C ASN A 246 -17.15 -5.77 -1.95
N GLY A 247 -16.94 -4.43 -1.94
CA GLY A 247 -17.95 -3.40 -2.14
C GLY A 247 -19.17 -3.57 -1.24
N GLN A 248 -20.37 -3.65 -1.80
CA GLN A 248 -21.64 -3.74 -1.04
C GLN A 248 -22.08 -5.17 -0.64
N ARG A 249 -21.26 -6.20 -0.89
CA ARG A 249 -21.60 -7.58 -0.55
C ARG A 249 -21.90 -7.73 0.95
N GLN A 250 -22.88 -8.58 1.28
CA GLN A 250 -23.34 -8.85 2.64
C GLN A 250 -23.11 -10.33 2.98
N GLY A 251 -23.10 -10.67 4.27
CA GLY A 251 -22.91 -12.03 4.75
C GLY A 251 -21.44 -12.49 4.69
N GLN A 252 -21.19 -13.80 4.69
CA GLN A 252 -19.84 -14.34 4.62
C GLN A 252 -19.27 -14.20 3.20
N ILE A 253 -18.08 -13.61 3.10
CA ILE A 253 -17.41 -13.27 1.84
C ILE A 253 -16.18 -14.14 1.70
N MET A 254 -16.22 -15.05 0.73
CA MET A 254 -15.17 -16.04 0.50
C MET A 254 -13.92 -15.46 -0.16
N GLU A 255 -12.77 -16.06 0.14
CA GLU A 255 -11.47 -15.76 -0.46
C GLU A 255 -11.39 -16.26 -1.91
N ARG A 256 -11.98 -15.49 -2.84
CA ARG A 256 -11.92 -15.79 -4.28
C ARG A 256 -11.39 -14.62 -5.12
N PRO A 257 -10.68 -14.91 -6.21
CA PRO A 257 -10.28 -13.89 -7.18
C PRO A 257 -11.50 -13.31 -7.91
N PHE A 258 -11.35 -12.08 -8.41
CA PHE A 258 -12.34 -11.49 -9.31
C PHE A 258 -12.18 -12.01 -10.73
N ILE A 259 -13.30 -12.16 -11.43
CA ILE A 259 -13.32 -12.44 -12.86
C ILE A 259 -13.38 -11.10 -13.62
N ASN A 260 -12.76 -11.03 -14.80
CA ASN A 260 -12.79 -9.81 -15.60
C ASN A 260 -14.23 -9.42 -15.98
N GLY A 261 -14.58 -8.15 -15.81
CA GLY A 261 -15.94 -7.65 -16.04
C GLY A 261 -16.93 -7.94 -14.91
N GLU A 262 -16.49 -8.58 -13.83
CA GLU A 262 -17.34 -8.79 -12.65
C GLU A 262 -17.70 -7.44 -12.00
N GLY A 263 -18.97 -7.24 -11.71
CA GLY A 263 -19.46 -6.15 -10.88
C GLY A 263 -20.30 -6.70 -9.74
N ILE A 264 -20.47 -5.92 -8.69
CA ILE A 264 -21.28 -6.34 -7.53
C ILE A 264 -22.77 -6.12 -7.83
N ASN A 265 -23.08 -5.15 -8.70
CA ASN A 265 -24.45 -4.75 -9.03
C ASN A 265 -24.79 -4.84 -10.54
N VAL A 266 -24.15 -5.74 -11.29
CA VAL A 266 -24.22 -5.78 -12.77
C VAL A 266 -25.64 -5.91 -13.31
N GLU A 267 -26.51 -6.68 -12.65
CA GLU A 267 -27.91 -6.85 -13.06
C GLU A 267 -28.68 -5.51 -13.10
N ASN A 268 -28.37 -4.58 -12.19
CA ASN A 268 -28.97 -3.26 -12.17
C ASN A 268 -28.32 -2.27 -13.17
N VAL A 269 -27.11 -2.55 -13.65
CA VAL A 269 -26.39 -1.73 -14.63
C VAL A 269 -26.85 -2.03 -16.06
N VAL A 270 -27.16 -3.28 -16.39
CA VAL A 270 -27.65 -3.66 -17.73
C VAL A 270 -28.99 -2.97 -18.08
N ASN A 271 -29.81 -2.63 -17.07
CA ASN A 271 -31.07 -1.90 -17.22
C ASN A 271 -30.94 -0.36 -17.22
N ARG A 272 -29.75 0.19 -16.96
CA ARG A 272 -29.52 1.64 -16.95
C ARG A 272 -28.52 1.96 -18.05
N ASN A 273 -28.98 2.63 -19.10
CA ASN A 273 -28.12 3.19 -20.16
C ASN A 273 -26.85 3.76 -19.52
N SER A 274 -25.74 3.04 -19.69
CA SER A 274 -24.46 3.45 -19.12
C SER A 274 -24.16 4.85 -19.64
N PRO A 275 -23.88 5.84 -18.78
CA PRO A 275 -23.48 7.15 -19.26
C PRO A 275 -22.26 6.93 -20.15
N SER A 276 -22.44 7.15 -21.46
CA SER A 276 -21.33 7.10 -22.40
C SER A 276 -20.22 7.95 -21.81
N THR A 277 -18.98 7.49 -21.91
CA THR A 277 -17.81 8.33 -21.70
C THR A 277 -17.90 9.50 -22.68
N ALA A 278 -18.64 10.54 -22.32
CA ALA A 278 -18.50 11.85 -22.90
C ALA A 278 -17.07 12.21 -22.55
N ALA A 279 -16.18 12.04 -23.53
CA ALA A 279 -14.82 12.52 -23.45
C ALA A 279 -14.93 13.99 -23.06
N LEU A 280 -14.66 14.29 -21.80
CA LEU A 280 -14.50 15.66 -21.33
C LEU A 280 -13.26 16.15 -22.06
N SER A 281 -13.48 16.74 -23.21
CA SER A 281 -12.54 17.58 -23.94
C SER A 281 -11.98 18.57 -22.93
N ALA A 282 -10.79 18.29 -22.41
CA ALA A 282 -10.11 19.08 -21.39
C ALA A 282 -9.68 20.47 -21.88
N LYS A 283 -10.10 20.88 -23.08
CA LYS A 283 -9.64 22.09 -23.76
C LYS A 283 -10.41 23.37 -23.40
N ALA A 284 -11.39 23.32 -22.47
CA ALA A 284 -12.19 24.51 -22.11
C ALA A 284 -12.56 24.67 -20.62
N PHE A 285 -11.97 23.89 -19.69
CA PHE A 285 -12.33 23.96 -18.27
C PHE A 285 -11.15 24.35 -17.37
N ASP A 286 -11.44 25.14 -16.33
CA ASP A 286 -10.52 25.42 -15.22
C ASP A 286 -10.03 24.10 -14.58
N PRO A 287 -8.71 23.90 -14.39
CA PRO A 287 -8.15 22.69 -13.78
C PRO A 287 -8.80 22.27 -12.45
N LYS A 288 -9.27 23.21 -11.63
CA LYS A 288 -9.99 22.88 -10.39
C LYS A 288 -11.36 22.24 -10.66
N GLN A 289 -12.10 22.77 -11.64
CA GLN A 289 -13.39 22.21 -12.03
C GLN A 289 -13.23 20.81 -12.63
N VAL A 290 -12.19 20.58 -13.45
CA VAL A 290 -11.88 19.25 -13.98
C VAL A 290 -11.59 18.27 -12.85
N SER A 291 -10.77 18.68 -11.87
CA SER A 291 -10.46 17.84 -10.70
C SER A 291 -11.72 17.45 -9.93
N GLN A 292 -12.61 18.40 -9.66
CA GLN A 292 -13.87 18.16 -8.95
C GLN A 292 -14.80 17.22 -9.73
N LYS A 293 -15.06 17.49 -11.01
CA LYS A 293 -15.89 16.63 -11.87
C LYS A 293 -15.37 15.20 -11.96
N MET A 294 -14.04 15.03 -12.02
CA MET A 294 -13.44 13.70 -12.07
C MET A 294 -13.55 12.93 -10.75
N LYS A 295 -13.54 13.62 -9.60
CA LYS A 295 -13.82 12.98 -8.30
C LYS A 295 -15.28 12.51 -8.22
N GLU A 296 -16.21 13.35 -8.65
CA GLU A 296 -17.64 13.03 -8.71
C GLU A 296 -17.91 11.85 -9.64
N LEU A 297 -17.29 11.83 -10.83
CA LEU A 297 -17.40 10.73 -11.78
C LEU A 297 -16.90 9.40 -11.19
N GLY A 298 -15.77 9.41 -10.48
CA GLY A 298 -15.23 8.22 -9.82
C GLY A 298 -16.20 7.64 -8.80
N LEU A 299 -16.74 8.50 -7.93
CA LEU A 299 -17.72 8.11 -6.92
C LEU A 299 -19.02 7.60 -7.54
N GLN A 300 -19.52 8.27 -8.59
CA GLN A 300 -20.71 7.86 -9.31
C GLN A 300 -20.53 6.47 -9.92
N ARG A 301 -19.39 6.22 -10.58
CA ARG A 301 -19.08 4.91 -11.17
C ARG A 301 -18.95 3.83 -10.11
N ALA A 302 -18.22 4.09 -9.03
CA ALA A 302 -18.10 3.14 -7.93
C ALA A 302 -19.48 2.68 -7.47
N ARG A 303 -20.39 3.63 -7.17
CA ARG A 303 -21.76 3.34 -6.72
C ARG A 303 -22.59 2.57 -7.73
N ILE A 304 -22.50 2.93 -9.02
CA ILE A 304 -23.21 2.22 -10.10
C ILE A 304 -22.86 0.74 -10.11
N TYR A 305 -21.57 0.41 -9.98
CA TYR A 305 -21.10 -0.97 -10.05
C TYR A 305 -21.11 -1.71 -8.70
N GLY A 306 -21.54 -1.06 -7.61
CA GLY A 306 -21.72 -1.64 -6.28
C GLY A 306 -20.53 -1.48 -5.31
N TRP A 307 -19.66 -0.50 -5.55
CA TRP A 307 -18.57 -0.09 -4.65
C TRP A 307 -18.89 1.24 -3.95
N GLN A 308 -18.41 1.38 -2.71
CA GLN A 308 -18.72 2.54 -1.87
C GLN A 308 -17.97 3.80 -2.29
N ASP A 309 -16.71 3.64 -2.69
CA ASP A 309 -15.82 4.74 -3.07
C ASP A 309 -14.90 4.38 -4.25
N THR A 310 -14.26 5.41 -4.80
CA THR A 310 -13.34 5.30 -5.94
C THR A 310 -12.12 4.43 -5.64
N TYR A 311 -11.64 4.42 -4.39
CA TYR A 311 -10.47 3.65 -4.00
C TYR A 311 -10.78 2.15 -4.08
N MET A 312 -11.84 1.68 -3.41
CA MET A 312 -12.24 0.27 -3.45
C MET A 312 -12.51 -0.19 -4.88
N PHE A 313 -13.19 0.66 -5.66
CA PHE A 313 -13.53 0.36 -7.04
C PHE A 313 -12.30 0.17 -7.91
N THR A 314 -11.35 1.11 -7.86
CA THR A 314 -10.12 1.03 -8.68
C THR A 314 -9.17 -0.08 -8.23
N LYS A 315 -9.18 -0.45 -6.94
CA LYS A 315 -8.47 -1.64 -6.43
C LYS A 315 -9.07 -2.93 -6.96
N ALA A 316 -10.40 -3.08 -6.94
CA ALA A 316 -11.09 -4.23 -7.53
C ALA A 316 -10.82 -4.35 -9.03
N MET A 317 -10.88 -3.23 -9.76
CA MET A 317 -10.50 -3.19 -11.19
C MET A 317 -9.05 -3.65 -11.42
N GLY A 318 -8.12 -3.29 -10.51
CA GLY A 318 -6.73 -3.73 -10.57
C GLY A 318 -6.58 -5.25 -10.41
N GLU A 319 -7.34 -5.85 -9.51
CA GLU A 319 -7.37 -7.32 -9.36
C GLU A 319 -7.93 -8.03 -10.59
N MET A 320 -9.00 -7.49 -11.18
CA MET A 320 -9.58 -8.01 -12.43
C MET A 320 -8.58 -7.93 -13.58
N LEU A 321 -7.88 -6.79 -13.71
CA LEU A 321 -6.85 -6.63 -14.72
C LEU A 321 -5.74 -7.67 -14.54
N LEU A 322 -5.19 -7.81 -13.33
CA LEU A 322 -4.16 -8.81 -13.04
C LEU A 322 -4.62 -10.22 -13.39
N SER A 323 -5.85 -10.57 -13.04
CA SER A 323 -6.44 -11.88 -13.36
C SER A 323 -6.48 -12.13 -14.85
N SER A 324 -6.76 -11.10 -15.65
CA SER A 324 -6.78 -11.20 -17.12
C SER A 324 -5.39 -11.22 -17.77
N VAL A 325 -4.40 -10.53 -17.19
CA VAL A 325 -3.10 -10.32 -17.84
C VAL A 325 -1.97 -11.15 -17.26
N ARG A 326 -2.11 -11.86 -16.14
CA ARG A 326 -0.96 -12.55 -15.48
C ARG A 326 -0.25 -13.58 -16.36
N GLY A 327 -0.95 -14.26 -17.27
CA GLY A 327 -0.43 -15.44 -17.95
C GLY A 327 -0.01 -16.51 -16.93
N ASP A 328 1.19 -17.07 -17.06
CA ASP A 328 1.66 -18.14 -16.19
C ASP A 328 2.30 -17.67 -14.88
N VAL A 329 2.36 -16.36 -14.61
CA VAL A 329 2.96 -15.83 -13.38
C VAL A 329 2.11 -16.27 -12.17
N PRO A 330 2.74 -16.88 -11.13
CA PRO A 330 2.09 -17.13 -9.83
C PRO A 330 1.72 -15.81 -9.17
N VAL A 331 0.45 -15.65 -8.78
CA VAL A 331 -0.04 -14.41 -8.16
C VAL A 331 -0.68 -14.72 -6.82
N VAL A 332 -0.29 -13.96 -5.80
CA VAL A 332 -1.06 -13.86 -4.57
C VAL A 332 -1.64 -12.46 -4.44
N ILE A 333 -2.94 -12.37 -4.19
CA ILE A 333 -3.64 -11.14 -3.83
C ILE A 333 -3.89 -11.16 -2.33
N LEU A 334 -3.23 -10.26 -1.61
CA LEU A 334 -3.43 -10.08 -0.17
C LEU A 334 -4.42 -8.94 0.08
N ARG A 335 -5.54 -9.23 0.74
CA ARG A 335 -6.61 -8.30 1.11
C ARG A 335 -6.61 -8.09 2.63
N PRO A 336 -5.80 -7.18 3.17
CA PRO A 336 -5.92 -6.80 4.58
C PRO A 336 -7.18 -5.96 4.83
N SER A 337 -7.72 -6.04 6.04
CA SER A 337 -8.70 -5.08 6.54
C SER A 337 -8.02 -3.78 7.01
N VAL A 338 -8.66 -2.97 7.85
CA VAL A 338 -8.05 -1.70 8.32
C VAL A 338 -6.78 -2.02 9.12
N ILE A 339 -5.64 -1.57 8.61
CA ILE A 339 -4.34 -1.84 9.22
C ILE A 339 -4.04 -0.82 10.29
N GLU A 340 -3.79 -1.30 11.51
CA GLU A 340 -3.48 -0.51 12.69
C GLU A 340 -2.02 -0.64 13.12
N SER A 341 -1.66 -0.03 14.26
CA SER A 341 -0.32 -0.07 14.83
C SER A 341 0.17 -1.50 15.09
N THR A 342 1.48 -1.67 15.24
CA THR A 342 2.07 -2.96 15.60
C THR A 342 1.50 -3.49 16.92
N TYR A 343 1.21 -4.79 16.98
CA TYR A 343 0.77 -5.48 18.18
C TYR A 343 1.95 -5.89 19.06
N ARG A 344 3.00 -6.48 18.46
CA ARG A 344 4.21 -6.97 19.16
C ARG A 344 5.49 -6.47 18.50
N GLU A 345 5.61 -6.57 17.18
CA GLU A 345 6.89 -6.43 16.49
C GLU A 345 6.93 -5.24 15.49
N PRO A 346 8.09 -4.61 15.26
CA PRO A 346 9.36 -4.78 16.01
C PRO A 346 9.30 -4.25 17.45
N PHE A 347 8.34 -3.38 17.75
CA PHE A 347 7.94 -2.99 19.09
C PHE A 347 6.47 -2.57 19.05
N PRO A 348 5.70 -2.72 20.14
CA PRO A 348 4.27 -2.47 20.17
C PRO A 348 3.93 -0.98 19.98
N GLY A 349 2.83 -0.70 19.30
CA GLY A 349 2.25 0.65 19.17
C GLY A 349 2.85 1.52 18.08
N TRP A 350 3.80 1.03 17.28
CA TRP A 350 4.36 1.80 16.18
C TRP A 350 3.32 1.99 15.07
N ILE A 351 3.09 3.25 14.69
CA ILE A 351 2.23 3.64 13.58
C ILE A 351 2.79 4.91 12.94
N GLU A 352 2.71 5.00 11.61
CA GLU A 352 3.21 6.17 10.89
C GLU A 352 2.08 7.04 10.34
N GLY A 353 1.89 8.25 10.82
CA GLY A 353 0.86 9.14 10.26
C GLY A 353 -0.57 8.74 10.64
N ASN A 354 -1.51 9.63 10.32
CA ASN A 354 -2.90 9.58 10.78
C ASN A 354 -3.76 8.85 9.73
N ARG A 355 -4.05 7.56 9.94
CA ARG A 355 -4.80 6.70 9.00
C ARG A 355 -6.26 6.55 9.41
N THR A 356 -7.11 5.95 8.56
CA THR A 356 -8.49 5.45 8.84
C THR A 356 -8.78 5.38 10.35
N MET A 357 -9.87 5.84 10.95
CA MET A 357 -10.08 5.78 12.42
C MET A 357 -9.12 6.58 13.33
N ASP A 358 -7.82 6.73 13.07
CA ASP A 358 -6.92 7.56 13.87
C ASP A 358 -7.41 9.02 14.00
N PRO A 359 -8.01 9.66 12.96
CA PRO A 359 -8.66 10.94 13.13
C PRO A 359 -9.75 10.90 14.20
N VAL A 360 -10.58 9.86 14.26
CA VAL A 360 -11.66 9.79 15.25
C VAL A 360 -11.07 9.75 16.66
N VAL A 361 -10.05 8.91 16.89
CA VAL A 361 -9.32 8.81 18.16
C VAL A 361 -8.59 10.13 18.48
N THR A 362 -7.99 10.77 17.49
CA THR A 362 -7.27 12.04 17.63
C THR A 362 -8.22 13.20 17.96
N TYR A 363 -9.41 13.24 17.37
CA TYR A 363 -10.42 14.27 17.67
C TYR A 363 -11.01 14.05 19.06
N TYR A 364 -11.27 12.80 19.42
CA TYR A 364 -11.65 12.44 20.79
C TYR A 364 -10.59 12.89 21.80
N GLY A 365 -9.32 12.61 21.51
CA GLY A 365 -8.17 13.05 22.32
C GLY A 365 -8.00 14.56 22.44
N LYS A 366 -8.66 15.35 21.58
CA LYS A 366 -8.64 16.83 21.62
C LYS A 366 -9.84 17.42 22.36
N GLY A 367 -10.74 16.60 22.92
CA GLY A 367 -11.96 17.09 23.56
C GLY A 367 -13.00 17.65 22.58
N LEU A 368 -12.83 17.39 21.28
CA LEU A 368 -13.85 17.71 20.28
C LEU A 368 -14.85 16.56 20.21
N PRO A 369 -16.16 16.85 20.03
CA PRO A 369 -17.16 15.80 19.92
C PRO A 369 -16.84 14.94 18.69
N PRO A 370 -16.48 13.65 18.86
CA PRO A 370 -16.37 12.74 17.73
C PRO A 370 -17.81 12.46 17.30
N VAL A 371 -18.21 12.94 16.13
CA VAL A 371 -19.46 12.51 15.53
C VAL A 371 -19.13 11.26 14.72
N PHE A 372 -19.58 10.11 15.22
CA PHE A 372 -19.39 8.83 14.58
C PHE A 372 -20.76 8.30 14.19
N PRO A 373 -20.95 7.85 12.94
CA PRO A 373 -22.22 7.29 12.54
C PRO A 373 -22.41 5.96 13.26
N VAL A 374 -23.43 5.89 14.11
CA VAL A 374 -23.82 4.68 14.87
C VAL A 374 -25.30 4.46 14.63
N ASP A 375 -25.71 3.21 14.35
CA ASP A 375 -27.13 2.85 14.27
C ASP A 375 -27.71 2.81 15.69
N PRO A 376 -28.71 3.65 16.03
CA PRO A 376 -29.33 3.64 17.35
C PRO A 376 -30.30 2.47 17.58
N ASN A 377 -30.75 1.78 16.52
CA ASN A 377 -31.67 0.64 16.58
C ASN A 377 -31.01 -0.70 16.26
N GLY A 378 -29.81 -0.68 15.68
CA GLY A 378 -28.98 -1.86 15.48
C GLY A 378 -28.39 -2.34 16.80
N VAL A 379 -28.22 -3.65 16.95
CA VAL A 379 -27.31 -4.20 17.96
C VAL A 379 -25.97 -3.48 17.75
N LEU A 380 -25.40 -2.90 18.82
CA LEU A 380 -24.28 -1.96 18.77
C LEU A 380 -22.94 -2.63 18.42
N ASP A 381 -22.97 -3.54 17.47
CA ASP A 381 -21.81 -4.21 16.93
C ASP A 381 -21.43 -3.46 15.65
N ILE A 382 -20.82 -2.28 15.81
CA ILE A 382 -20.08 -1.67 14.71
C ILE A 382 -18.89 -2.58 14.46
N PHE A 383 -19.01 -3.43 13.45
CA PHE A 383 -17.97 -4.36 13.05
C PHE A 383 -17.04 -3.67 12.05
N VAL A 384 -16.04 -2.93 12.54
CA VAL A 384 -14.90 -2.58 11.69
C VAL A 384 -13.86 -3.68 11.84
N SER A 385 -13.50 -4.32 10.74
CA SER A 385 -12.40 -5.29 10.77
C SER A 385 -11.08 -4.54 10.84
N HIS A 386 -10.43 -4.63 12.00
CA HIS A 386 -9.08 -4.10 12.23
C HIS A 386 -8.06 -5.24 12.26
N ILE A 387 -6.83 -4.94 11.87
CA ILE A 387 -5.72 -5.89 11.92
C ILE A 387 -4.40 -5.15 12.25
N PRO A 388 -3.61 -5.61 13.23
CA PRO A 388 -2.27 -5.07 13.48
C PRO A 388 -1.33 -5.28 12.28
N VAL A 389 -0.51 -4.27 11.95
CA VAL A 389 0.38 -4.31 10.77
C VAL A 389 1.39 -5.45 10.80
N ASP A 390 1.89 -5.84 11.97
CA ASP A 390 2.87 -6.90 12.14
C ASP A 390 2.29 -8.29 11.85
N MET A 391 1.02 -8.52 12.16
CA MET A 391 0.30 -9.72 11.72
C MET A 391 0.13 -9.74 10.20
N VAL A 392 -0.19 -8.60 9.58
CA VAL A 392 -0.25 -8.52 8.11
C VAL A 392 1.10 -8.87 7.50
N VAL A 393 2.20 -8.35 8.05
CA VAL A 393 3.58 -8.64 7.61
C VAL A 393 3.97 -10.10 7.79
N ASN A 394 3.63 -10.71 8.92
CA ASN A 394 3.85 -12.14 9.14
C ASN A 394 3.09 -12.96 8.09
N ALA A 395 1.89 -12.53 7.68
CA ALA A 395 1.06 -13.25 6.72
C ALA A 395 1.66 -13.13 5.33
N ILE A 396 2.13 -11.93 4.97
CA ILE A 396 2.86 -11.68 3.72
C ILE A 396 4.07 -12.62 3.64
N ILE A 397 4.88 -12.72 4.69
CA ILE A 397 6.08 -13.55 4.71
C ILE A 397 5.76 -15.04 4.59
N ALA A 398 4.78 -15.53 5.36
CA ALA A 398 4.35 -16.93 5.29
C ALA A 398 3.76 -17.29 3.91
N VAL A 399 2.90 -16.43 3.36
CA VAL A 399 2.35 -16.58 2.01
C VAL A 399 3.46 -16.60 0.95
N MET A 400 4.44 -15.70 1.06
CA MET A 400 5.57 -15.67 0.12
C MET A 400 6.38 -16.97 0.16
N ALA A 401 6.64 -17.50 1.36
CA ALA A 401 7.36 -18.75 1.52
C ALA A 401 6.61 -19.94 0.92
N MET A 402 5.31 -20.08 1.25
CA MET A 402 4.50 -21.18 0.76
C MET A 402 4.33 -21.13 -0.77
N HIS A 403 3.84 -20.01 -1.31
CA HIS A 403 3.55 -19.89 -2.75
C HIS A 403 4.81 -19.75 -3.59
N GLY A 404 5.84 -19.09 -3.08
CA GLY A 404 7.13 -18.96 -3.76
C GLY A 404 7.92 -20.27 -3.82
N THR A 405 7.69 -21.20 -2.88
CA THR A 405 8.29 -22.54 -2.93
C THR A 405 7.49 -23.47 -3.85
N LEU A 406 6.16 -23.41 -3.81
CA LEU A 406 5.29 -24.22 -4.66
C LEU A 406 5.35 -23.81 -6.14
N GLY A 407 5.46 -22.51 -6.44
CA GLY A 407 5.56 -21.99 -7.80
C GLY A 407 4.34 -22.29 -8.67
N LYS A 408 3.17 -22.58 -8.07
CA LYS A 408 1.95 -22.91 -8.81
C LYS A 408 1.45 -21.71 -9.60
N SER A 409 1.15 -21.92 -10.87
CA SER A 409 0.64 -20.88 -11.76
C SER A 409 -0.85 -20.59 -11.53
N GLU A 410 -1.19 -20.12 -10.33
CA GLU A 410 -2.55 -19.81 -9.92
C GLU A 410 -2.67 -18.42 -9.29
N ILE A 411 -3.91 -18.01 -9.04
CA ILE A 411 -4.22 -16.82 -8.24
C ILE A 411 -4.75 -17.30 -6.90
N SER A 412 -4.00 -17.04 -5.85
CA SER A 412 -4.46 -17.28 -4.48
C SER A 412 -4.85 -15.96 -3.82
N VAL A 413 -5.95 -15.96 -3.07
CA VAL A 413 -6.45 -14.78 -2.37
C VAL A 413 -6.41 -15.03 -0.87
N TYR A 414 -5.90 -14.06 -0.11
CA TYR A 414 -5.89 -14.10 1.35
C TYR A 414 -6.58 -12.87 1.91
N GLN A 415 -7.61 -13.05 2.72
CA GLN A 415 -8.24 -12.00 3.50
C GLN A 415 -7.64 -12.00 4.91
N ILE A 416 -6.82 -10.99 5.19
CA ILE A 416 -6.21 -10.82 6.51
C ILE A 416 -7.10 -9.88 7.32
N ALA A 417 -8.04 -10.48 8.04
CA ALA A 417 -9.12 -9.79 8.72
C ALA A 417 -9.51 -10.51 10.01
N SER A 418 -10.02 -9.75 10.98
CA SER A 418 -10.51 -10.26 12.26
C SER A 418 -12.02 -10.54 12.26
N SER A 419 -12.75 -10.10 11.24
CA SER A 419 -14.22 -10.03 11.24
C SER A 419 -14.99 -11.32 11.52
N VAL A 420 -14.47 -12.49 11.10
CA VAL A 420 -15.15 -13.79 11.29
C VAL A 420 -14.74 -14.46 12.61
N VAL A 421 -13.53 -14.19 13.10
CA VAL A 421 -12.94 -14.91 14.24
C VAL A 421 -13.07 -14.12 15.53
N ASN A 422 -12.64 -12.86 15.52
CA ASN A 422 -12.56 -12.02 16.72
C ASN A 422 -12.74 -10.56 16.33
N PRO A 423 -13.96 -10.13 15.96
CA PRO A 423 -14.19 -8.75 15.54
C PRO A 423 -13.99 -7.75 16.68
N LEU A 424 -13.39 -6.60 16.35
CA LEU A 424 -13.36 -5.46 17.28
C LEU A 424 -14.76 -4.89 17.45
N VAL A 425 -15.32 -5.01 18.66
CA VAL A 425 -16.59 -4.38 19.03
C VAL A 425 -16.33 -3.01 19.63
N TYR A 426 -17.05 -2.00 19.13
CA TYR A 426 -16.89 -0.58 19.48
C TYR A 426 -16.85 -0.26 20.99
N GLY A 427 -17.49 -1.10 21.82
CA GLY A 427 -17.44 -0.97 23.28
C GLY A 427 -16.01 -0.85 23.86
N ALA A 428 -15.00 -1.44 23.20
CA ALA A 428 -13.61 -1.33 23.62
C ALA A 428 -13.09 0.12 23.65
N PHE A 429 -13.47 0.96 22.68
CA PHE A 429 -13.06 2.37 22.66
C PHE A 429 -13.71 3.20 23.77
N THR A 430 -14.97 2.89 24.11
CA THR A 430 -15.69 3.60 25.18
C THR A 430 -15.14 3.31 26.57
N LYS A 431 -14.48 2.16 26.75
CA LYS A 431 -13.82 1.78 28.01
C LYS A 431 -12.49 2.51 28.24
N CYS A 432 -11.95 3.19 27.22
CA CYS A 432 -10.64 3.84 27.30
C CYS A 432 -10.74 5.34 27.03
N PRO A 433 -11.02 6.13 28.08
CA PRO A 433 -11.18 7.54 27.91
C PRO A 433 -9.85 8.17 27.52
N CYS A 434 -9.87 8.98 26.46
CA CYS A 434 -8.71 9.79 26.14
C CYS A 434 -8.47 10.76 27.29
N LEU A 435 -7.25 10.76 27.83
CA LEU A 435 -6.84 11.74 28.82
C LEU A 435 -6.48 13.08 28.16
N ASP A 436 -6.85 14.20 28.80
CA ASP A 436 -6.43 15.54 28.42
C ASP A 436 -4.93 15.78 28.76
N ALA A 437 -4.43 16.98 28.47
CA ALA A 437 -3.04 17.36 28.75
C ALA A 437 -2.67 17.31 30.26
N HIS A 438 -3.67 17.24 31.14
CA HIS A 438 -3.52 17.16 32.59
C HIS A 438 -3.81 15.75 33.13
N GLY A 439 -3.91 14.74 32.26
CA GLY A 439 -4.17 13.35 32.66
C GLY A 439 -5.61 13.08 33.07
N ARG A 440 -6.56 14.00 32.84
CA ARG A 440 -7.97 13.82 33.21
C ARG A 440 -8.75 13.16 32.07
N PRO A 441 -9.66 12.22 32.36
CA PRO A 441 -10.54 11.64 31.34
C PRO A 441 -11.36 12.72 30.62
N ILE A 442 -11.21 12.79 29.30
CA ILE A 442 -12.08 13.59 28.43
C ILE A 442 -13.44 12.89 28.41
N LYS A 443 -14.44 13.54 29.00
CA LYS A 443 -15.84 13.10 28.92
C LYS A 443 -16.30 13.21 27.47
N SER A 444 -16.32 12.10 26.73
CA SER A 444 -17.01 12.06 25.44
C SER A 444 -18.50 11.99 25.68
N HIS A 445 -19.24 12.79 24.93
CA HIS A 445 -20.57 12.40 24.48
C HIS A 445 -20.39 12.13 22.99
N ILE A 446 -19.98 10.91 22.63
CA ILE A 446 -20.09 10.49 21.23
C ILE A 446 -21.59 10.43 20.96
N ARG A 447 -22.10 11.45 20.27
CA ARG A 447 -23.52 11.52 19.96
C ARG A 447 -23.84 10.44 18.95
N ARG A 448 -24.80 9.57 19.29
CA ARG A 448 -25.41 8.56 18.42
C ARG A 448 -26.32 9.24 17.39
N GLU A 449 -25.77 10.11 16.55
CA GLU A 449 -26.55 10.78 15.52
C GLU A 449 -26.35 10.09 14.17
N ILE A 450 -27.47 9.69 13.56
CA ILE A 450 -27.52 9.16 12.19
C ILE A 450 -26.92 10.22 11.25
N THR A 451 -26.22 9.82 10.20
CA THR A 451 -25.72 10.73 9.15
C THR A 451 -26.83 11.64 8.58
N SER A 452 -28.09 11.15 8.55
CA SER A 452 -29.28 11.94 8.19
C SER A 452 -29.61 13.05 9.20
N HIS A 453 -29.39 12.82 10.50
CA HIS A 453 -29.58 13.81 11.56
C HIS A 453 -28.48 14.88 11.60
N ILE A 454 -27.27 14.56 11.16
CA ILE A 454 -26.17 15.54 11.00
C ILE A 454 -26.48 16.53 9.85
N ASN A 455 -27.22 16.09 8.85
CA ASN A 455 -27.69 16.95 7.76
C ASN A 455 -28.94 17.77 8.15
N SER A 456 -29.77 17.28 9.08
CA SER A 456 -30.98 17.97 9.54
C SER A 456 -30.81 18.80 10.83
N SER A 457 -29.73 18.59 11.59
CA SER A 457 -29.43 19.38 12.78
C SER A 457 -29.16 20.82 12.37
N ARG A 458 -30.16 21.69 12.61
CA ARG A 458 -30.00 23.14 12.52
C ARG A 458 -28.76 23.51 13.32
N MET A 459 -27.83 24.18 12.62
CA MET A 459 -26.73 24.91 13.24
C MET A 459 -27.27 25.63 14.48
N PRO A 460 -26.63 25.53 15.66
CA PRO A 460 -27.05 26.32 16.81
C PRO A 460 -27.13 27.78 16.37
N SER A 461 -28.32 28.37 16.44
CA SER A 461 -28.47 29.82 16.23
C SER A 461 -27.60 30.51 17.28
N PRO A 462 -26.83 31.54 16.92
CA PRO A 462 -25.93 32.23 17.82
C PRO A 462 -26.74 33.08 18.81
N ASN A 463 -27.47 32.44 19.73
CA ASN A 463 -28.17 33.12 20.83
C ASN A 463 -27.26 33.21 22.06
N GLY A 464 -25.99 33.51 21.85
CA GLY A 464 -25.00 33.72 22.91
C GLY A 464 -23.84 34.55 22.39
N LYS A 465 -23.41 35.55 23.17
CA LYS A 465 -22.27 36.43 22.90
C LYS A 465 -20.97 35.61 22.80
N HIS A 466 -20.70 34.99 21.66
CA HIS A 466 -19.43 34.34 21.37
C HIS A 466 -18.66 35.13 20.31
N SER A 467 -17.34 35.21 20.47
CA SER A 467 -16.48 35.89 19.49
C SER A 467 -16.51 35.16 18.16
N GLY A 468 -16.50 35.88 17.03
CA GLY A 468 -16.60 35.27 15.69
C GLY A 468 -15.52 34.23 15.35
N ALA A 469 -14.44 34.17 16.14
CA ALA A 469 -13.41 33.14 16.07
C ALA A 469 -13.90 31.78 16.61
N VAL A 470 -14.66 31.77 17.70
CA VAL A 470 -15.24 30.55 18.29
C VAL A 470 -16.26 29.93 17.34
N ASP A 471 -17.13 30.74 16.75
CA ASP A 471 -18.11 30.28 15.77
C ASP A 471 -17.46 29.69 14.51
N LYS A 472 -16.38 30.32 14.02
CA LYS A 472 -15.62 29.81 12.87
C LYS A 472 -14.93 28.48 13.19
N PHE A 473 -14.42 28.33 14.42
CA PHE A 473 -13.82 27.09 14.90
C PHE A 473 -14.86 25.97 15.00
N VAL A 474 -16.01 26.22 15.63
CA VAL A 474 -17.11 25.25 15.76
C VAL A 474 -17.64 24.82 14.38
N ARG A 475 -17.86 25.77 13.46
CA ARG A 475 -18.26 25.45 12.08
C ARG A 475 -17.25 24.53 11.39
N LYS A 476 -15.96 24.85 11.46
CA LYS A 476 -14.90 24.03 10.84
C LYS A 476 -14.82 22.64 11.47
N ALA A 477 -14.97 22.53 12.78
CA ALA A 477 -14.98 21.26 13.48
C ALA A 477 -16.19 20.41 13.08
N MET A 478 -17.38 21.02 12.96
CA MET A 478 -18.58 20.32 12.49
C MET A 478 -18.43 19.84 11.05
N GLU A 479 -18.01 20.69 10.11
CA GLU A 479 -17.78 20.27 8.71
C GLU A 479 -16.80 19.11 8.60
N GLN A 480 -15.73 19.13 9.40
CA GLN A 480 -14.79 18.01 9.47
C GLN A 480 -15.43 16.75 10.05
N ALA A 481 -16.28 16.87 11.07
CA ALA A 481 -17.01 15.74 11.63
C ALA A 481 -18.01 15.14 10.62
N LYS A 482 -18.76 15.98 9.89
CA LYS A 482 -19.66 15.53 8.79
C LYS A 482 -18.88 14.78 7.72
N HIS A 483 -17.73 15.33 7.33
CA HIS A 483 -16.87 14.70 6.34
C HIS A 483 -16.38 13.33 6.80
N LEU A 484 -15.85 13.22 8.03
CA LEU A 484 -15.40 11.92 8.58
C LEU A 484 -16.56 10.93 8.68
N ALA A 485 -17.73 11.35 9.16
CA ALA A 485 -18.91 10.49 9.22
C ALA A 485 -19.30 9.94 7.84
N SER A 486 -19.34 10.79 6.81
CA SER A 486 -19.65 10.36 5.44
C SER A 486 -18.61 9.39 4.84
N VAL A 487 -17.34 9.51 5.24
CA VAL A 487 -16.25 8.65 4.78
C VAL A 487 -16.31 7.28 5.46
N TYR A 488 -16.61 7.23 6.76
CA TYR A 488 -16.58 6.00 7.54
C TYR A 488 -17.91 5.24 7.58
N GLU A 489 -19.04 5.90 7.33
CA GLU A 489 -20.38 5.29 7.30
C GLU A 489 -20.41 3.96 6.52
N PRO A 490 -19.88 3.85 5.29
CA PRO A 490 -19.92 2.60 4.54
C PRO A 490 -19.11 1.46 5.15
N TYR A 491 -18.10 1.78 5.96
CA TYR A 491 -17.24 0.82 6.66
C TYR A 491 -17.86 0.38 7.98
N CYS A 492 -18.52 1.31 8.68
CA CYS A 492 -19.16 1.07 9.97
C CYS A 492 -20.42 0.20 9.85
N PHE A 493 -21.16 0.37 8.76
CA PHE A 493 -22.38 -0.41 8.47
C PHE A 493 -22.15 -1.53 7.46
N TYR A 494 -20.90 -2.00 7.34
CA TYR A 494 -20.60 -3.10 6.45
C TYR A 494 -21.07 -4.43 7.05
N GLY A 495 -22.14 -5.00 6.50
CA GLY A 495 -22.66 -6.31 6.94
C GLY A 495 -21.95 -7.51 6.29
N GLY A 496 -20.87 -7.30 5.55
CA GLY A 496 -19.99 -8.36 5.09
C GLY A 496 -19.04 -8.85 6.19
N ARG A 497 -18.78 -10.15 6.24
CA ARG A 497 -17.79 -10.80 7.11
C ARG A 497 -16.79 -11.53 6.24
N PHE A 498 -15.52 -11.16 6.35
CA PHE A 498 -14.46 -11.66 5.49
C PHE A 498 -14.00 -13.03 5.98
N ASP A 499 -14.29 -14.06 5.19
CA ASP A 499 -13.77 -15.40 5.40
C ASP A 499 -12.25 -15.40 5.38
N ASN A 500 -11.62 -16.15 6.27
CA ASN A 500 -10.16 -16.25 6.38
C ASN A 500 -9.68 -17.71 6.36
N SER A 501 -10.41 -18.60 5.68
CA SER A 501 -10.12 -20.04 5.63
C SER A 501 -8.73 -20.34 5.08
N ASN A 502 -8.26 -19.63 4.05
CA ASN A 502 -6.92 -19.74 3.49
C ASN A 502 -5.86 -19.26 4.49
N THR A 503 -6.14 -18.19 5.23
CA THR A 503 -5.24 -17.69 6.29
C THR A 503 -5.13 -18.68 7.44
N SER A 504 -6.26 -19.27 7.85
CA SER A 504 -6.30 -20.34 8.86
C SER A 504 -5.58 -21.61 8.38
N SER A 505 -5.75 -21.97 7.12
CA SER A 505 -5.05 -23.11 6.49
C SER A 505 -3.54 -22.87 6.40
N LEU A 506 -3.13 -21.64 6.09
CA LEU A 506 -1.72 -21.24 6.12
C LEU A 506 -1.14 -21.39 7.52
N LEU A 507 -1.82 -20.89 8.56
CA LEU A 507 -1.40 -21.06 9.95
C LEU A 507 -1.26 -22.55 10.31
N ALA A 508 -2.22 -23.38 9.92
CA ALA A 508 -2.20 -24.83 10.17
C ALA A 508 -1.05 -25.56 9.45
N SER A 509 -0.55 -25.02 8.34
CA SER A 509 0.59 -25.58 7.60
C SER A 509 1.97 -25.22 8.17
N MET A 510 2.04 -24.22 9.06
CA MET A 510 3.28 -23.76 9.68
C MET A 510 3.70 -24.65 10.86
N SER A 511 5.02 -24.80 11.09
CA SER A 511 5.53 -25.46 12.30
C SER A 511 5.20 -24.67 13.56
N LYS A 512 5.32 -25.26 14.75
CA LYS A 512 5.09 -24.54 16.02
C LYS A 512 6.06 -23.37 16.20
N GLU A 513 7.31 -23.54 15.80
CA GLU A 513 8.37 -22.53 15.84
C GLU A 513 8.05 -21.38 14.88
N GLU A 514 7.56 -21.70 13.68
CA GLU A 514 7.10 -20.71 12.71
C GLU A 514 5.88 -19.95 13.23
N GLN A 515 4.88 -20.63 13.80
CA GLN A 515 3.69 -19.99 14.38
C GLN A 515 4.04 -19.05 15.55
N GLN A 516 5.06 -19.40 16.35
CA GLN A 516 5.56 -18.55 17.41
C GLN A 516 6.33 -17.33 16.87
N THR A 517 7.16 -17.52 15.84
CA THR A 517 8.03 -16.46 15.28
C THR A 517 7.29 -15.51 14.34
N PHE A 518 6.28 -16.02 13.62
CA PHE A 518 5.44 -15.31 12.68
C PHE A 518 3.99 -15.39 13.17
N TYR A 519 3.73 -14.72 14.28
CA TYR A 519 2.44 -14.75 14.95
C TYR A 519 1.32 -14.17 14.07
N LEU A 520 0.27 -14.97 13.86
CA LEU A 520 -0.85 -14.68 12.94
C LEU A 520 -2.24 -14.93 13.51
N ASP A 521 -2.33 -15.48 14.72
CA ASP A 521 -3.62 -15.80 15.32
C ASP A 521 -4.33 -14.55 15.83
N VAL A 522 -5.29 -14.08 15.03
CA VAL A 522 -6.16 -12.94 15.35
C VAL A 522 -7.20 -13.26 16.42
N GLY A 523 -7.50 -14.54 16.66
CA GLY A 523 -8.48 -14.99 17.65
C GLY A 523 -8.08 -14.64 19.07
N ASN A 524 -6.78 -14.58 19.33
CA ASN A 524 -6.21 -14.34 20.66
C ASN A 524 -5.89 -12.86 20.95
N ILE A 525 -6.33 -11.92 20.10
CA ILE A 525 -6.15 -10.50 20.36
C ILE A 525 -7.11 -10.07 21.47
N ASP A 526 -6.58 -9.63 22.61
CA ASP A 526 -7.34 -8.81 23.54
C ASP A 526 -7.46 -7.39 22.97
N TRP A 527 -8.61 -7.12 22.36
CA TRP A 527 -8.89 -5.83 21.75
C TRP A 527 -8.90 -4.67 22.75
N THR A 528 -9.31 -4.92 24.00
CA THR A 528 -9.33 -3.86 25.00
C THR A 528 -7.90 -3.48 25.36
N ASP A 529 -7.06 -4.46 25.70
CA ASP A 529 -5.65 -4.20 25.99
C ASP A 529 -4.94 -3.55 24.79
N TYR A 530 -5.09 -4.11 23.60
CA TYR A 530 -4.46 -3.58 22.40
C TYR A 530 -4.86 -2.12 22.12
N ILE A 531 -6.15 -1.80 22.14
CA ILE A 531 -6.58 -0.42 21.85
C ILE A 531 -6.09 0.54 22.93
N CYS A 532 -6.24 0.17 24.19
CA CYS A 532 -6.04 1.07 25.32
C CYS A 532 -4.59 1.26 25.72
N ASN A 533 -3.82 0.18 25.72
CA ASN A 533 -2.45 0.15 26.25
C ASN A 533 -1.40 0.14 25.14
N VAL A 534 -1.76 -0.21 23.90
CA VAL A 534 -0.82 -0.27 22.78
C VAL A 534 -1.11 0.79 21.72
N HIS A 535 -2.27 0.74 21.08
CA HIS A 535 -2.57 1.55 19.91
C HIS A 535 -2.79 3.04 20.23
N ILE A 536 -3.67 3.39 21.18
CA ILE A 536 -3.91 4.80 21.54
C ILE A 536 -2.62 5.47 22.10
N PRO A 537 -1.85 4.84 23.01
CA PRO A 537 -0.57 5.38 23.46
C PRO A 537 0.45 5.50 22.32
N GLY A 538 0.48 4.53 21.40
CA GLY A 538 1.29 4.55 20.19
C GLY A 538 0.95 5.74 19.29
N LEU A 539 -0.33 5.96 19.01
CA LEU A 539 -0.81 7.08 18.21
C LEU A 539 -0.40 8.43 18.82
N ARG A 540 -0.55 8.57 20.14
CA ARG A 540 -0.09 9.76 20.88
C ARG A 540 1.43 9.96 20.72
N THR A 541 2.18 8.87 20.78
CA THR A 541 3.64 8.86 20.74
C THR A 541 4.20 9.16 19.35
N HIS A 542 3.67 8.57 18.29
CA HIS A 542 4.28 8.62 16.97
C HIS A 542 3.59 9.61 16.03
N VAL A 543 2.32 9.95 16.27
CA VAL A 543 1.53 10.84 15.39
C VAL A 543 1.22 12.18 16.04
N MET A 544 0.91 12.21 17.34
CA MET A 544 0.50 13.46 18.01
C MET A 544 1.66 14.30 18.58
N LYS A 545 2.87 13.74 18.75
CA LYS A 545 4.02 14.42 19.38
C LYS A 545 4.48 15.73 18.70
N GLY A 546 4.03 16.02 17.48
CA GLY A 546 4.32 17.29 16.79
C GLY A 546 3.51 18.51 17.25
N ARG A 547 2.63 18.39 18.25
CA ARG A 547 1.80 19.50 18.75
C ARG A 547 1.72 19.52 20.27
N ARG A 548 2.86 19.59 20.96
CA ARG A 548 2.88 20.36 22.21
C ARG A 548 2.35 21.74 21.84
N GLN A 549 1.12 22.03 22.24
CA GLN A 549 0.54 23.36 22.10
C GLN A 549 1.56 24.29 22.75
N SER A 550 2.10 25.22 21.96
CA SER A 550 2.68 26.44 22.48
C SER A 550 1.67 26.98 23.48
N SER A 551 2.03 26.84 24.76
CA SER A 551 1.36 27.45 25.91
C SER A 551 1.18 28.94 25.69
#